data_AF-A0A4U8UGN4-F1
#
_entry.id   AF-A0A4U8UGN4-F1
#
_cell.length_a   1.000
_cell.length_b   1.000
_cell.length_c   1.000
_cell.angle_alpha   90.00
_cell.angle_beta   90.00
_cell.angle_gamma   90.00
#
_symmetry.space_group_name_H-M   'P 1'
#
loop_
_entity.id
_entity.type
_entity.pdbx_description
1 polymer ?
#
loop_
_entity_poly.entity_id
_entity_poly.type
_entity_poly.pdbx_seq_one_letter_code
_entity_poly.pdbx_strand_id
1 'polypeptide(L)'
;MQEKNNDNFTLKEQRVVNIIEGFIMKFEKNSLLGLSLPAGHKNIKAFICKIYGEQALYTIWNKYAKEVLARVKDSIRKQRMNILNSKKVQSLQNKYPNLNIKDAYIYACLTKKFALSNNDLKEFEGILNIALKNVTPLDRNSQEYKKQKSKPKR
;
A
#
# COMPACT_ATOMS: atom_id res chain seq x y z
N MET A 1 20.56 25.44 17.44
CA MET A 1 19.70 24.49 16.73
C MET A 1 18.96 25.27 15.66
N GLN A 2 19.35 25.14 14.39
CA GLN A 2 18.66 25.79 13.27
C GLN A 2 17.71 24.78 12.65
N GLU A 3 16.42 25.10 12.71
CA GLU A 3 15.33 24.36 12.10
C GLU A 3 14.82 25.14 10.88
N LYS A 4 14.42 24.39 9.85
CA LYS A 4 13.60 24.75 8.67
C LYS A 4 14.35 25.12 7.38
N ASN A 5 14.70 24.09 6.61
CA ASN A 5 14.66 24.14 5.15
C ASN A 5 13.21 24.40 4.72
N ASN A 6 12.87 25.65 4.46
CA ASN A 6 11.67 26.00 3.68
C ASN A 6 12.08 25.98 2.19
N ASP A 7 12.01 24.81 1.57
CA ASP A 7 12.16 24.69 0.12
C ASP A 7 10.90 25.28 -0.55
N ASN A 8 10.94 26.59 -0.82
CA ASN A 8 9.91 27.27 -1.60
C ASN A 8 10.05 26.85 -3.08
N PHE A 9 9.41 25.74 -3.45
CA PHE A 9 9.29 25.34 -4.84
C PHE A 9 8.49 26.36 -5.63
N THR A 10 8.93 26.68 -6.84
CA THR A 10 8.07 27.34 -7.82
C THR A 10 6.88 26.45 -8.19
N LEU A 11 5.80 27.04 -8.72
CA LEU A 11 4.61 26.28 -9.13
C LEU A 11 4.94 25.13 -10.11
N LYS A 12 5.91 25.34 -11.01
CA LYS A 12 6.34 24.31 -11.97
C LYS A 12 7.07 23.17 -11.28
N GLU A 13 7.94 23.48 -10.31
CA GLU A 13 8.67 22.47 -9.55
C GLU A 13 7.75 21.65 -8.66
N GLN A 14 6.76 22.29 -8.04
CA GLN A 14 5.75 21.60 -7.25
C GLN A 14 4.96 20.60 -8.10
N ARG A 15 4.64 20.96 -9.36
CA ARG A 15 3.98 20.02 -10.29
C ARG A 15 4.85 18.79 -10.57
N VAL A 16 6.15 18.96 -10.80
CA VAL A 16 7.09 17.85 -11.02
C VAL A 16 7.13 16.93 -9.79
N VAL A 17 7.25 17.52 -8.59
CA VAL A 17 7.22 16.79 -7.31
C VAL A 17 5.93 15.99 -7.17
N ASN A 18 4.77 16.61 -7.41
CA ASN A 18 3.46 15.95 -7.29
C ASN A 18 3.30 14.79 -8.27
N ILE A 19 3.81 14.93 -9.50
CA ILE A 19 3.76 13.86 -10.52
C ILE A 19 4.61 12.66 -10.07
N ILE A 20 5.82 12.91 -9.56
CA ILE A 20 6.72 11.86 -9.07
C ILE A 20 6.10 11.17 -7.84
N GLU A 21 5.59 11.94 -6.89
CA GLU A 21 4.93 11.42 -5.69
C GLU A 21 3.72 10.55 -6.04
N GLY A 22 2.87 11.01 -6.97
CA GLY A 22 1.73 10.24 -7.46
C GLY A 22 2.13 8.92 -8.09
N PHE A 23 3.21 8.90 -8.88
CA PHE A 23 3.75 7.68 -9.47
C PHE A 23 4.25 6.70 -8.40
N ILE A 24 5.02 7.18 -7.42
CA ILE A 24 5.54 6.36 -6.32
C ILE A 24 4.38 5.75 -5.52
N MET A 25 3.41 6.58 -5.12
CA MET A 25 2.24 6.12 -4.37
C MET A 25 1.43 5.08 -5.14
N LYS A 26 1.31 5.22 -6.46
CA LYS A 26 0.64 4.23 -7.31
C LYS A 26 1.39 2.89 -7.31
N PHE A 27 2.71 2.90 -7.47
CA PHE A 27 3.53 1.68 -7.45
C PHE A 27 3.47 0.98 -6.08
N GLU A 28 3.52 1.73 -4.98
CA GLU A 28 3.43 1.16 -3.64
C GLU A 28 2.06 0.52 -3.36
N LYS A 29 0.97 1.14 -3.84
CA LYS A 29 -0.38 0.55 -3.77
C LYS A 29 -0.47 -0.74 -4.59
N ASN A 30 0.01 -0.72 -5.83
CA ASN A 30 0.00 -1.88 -6.70
C ASN A 30 0.85 -3.03 -6.13
N SER A 31 1.95 -2.70 -5.45
CA SER A 31 2.79 -3.71 -4.80
C SER A 31 2.08 -4.43 -3.66
N LEU A 32 1.26 -3.73 -2.87
CA LEU A 32 0.43 -4.38 -1.84
C LEU A 32 -0.63 -5.31 -2.43
N LEU A 33 -1.09 -5.03 -3.65
CA LEU A 33 -2.03 -5.88 -4.37
C LEU A 33 -1.33 -7.01 -5.15
N GLY A 34 0.00 -7.13 -5.08
CA GLY A 34 0.77 -8.10 -5.86
C GLY A 34 0.83 -7.82 -7.36
N LEU A 35 0.44 -6.61 -7.81
CA LEU A 35 0.38 -6.24 -9.23
C LEU A 35 1.71 -5.71 -9.78
N SER A 36 2.62 -5.27 -8.91
CA SER A 36 3.94 -4.77 -9.32
C SER A 36 4.98 -4.89 -8.20
N LEU A 37 6.24 -4.72 -8.55
CA LEU A 37 7.28 -4.43 -7.57
C LEU A 37 7.07 -3.03 -6.97
N PRO A 38 7.58 -2.76 -5.75
CA PRO A 38 7.51 -1.44 -5.12
C PRO A 38 8.32 -0.38 -5.88
N ALA A 39 8.15 0.89 -5.49
CA ALA A 39 8.87 1.98 -6.12
C ALA A 39 10.36 1.93 -5.76
N GLY A 40 11.20 2.12 -6.77
CA GLY A 40 12.66 2.06 -6.66
C GLY A 40 13.36 2.96 -7.67
N HIS A 41 14.69 3.00 -7.63
CA HIS A 41 15.43 3.94 -8.49
C HIS A 41 15.20 3.66 -9.97
N LYS A 42 15.19 2.39 -10.38
CA LYS A 42 15.08 1.98 -11.78
C LYS A 42 13.75 2.39 -12.41
N ASN A 43 12.62 2.08 -11.76
CA ASN A 43 11.30 2.37 -12.33
C ASN A 43 10.96 3.87 -12.28
N ILE A 44 11.44 4.61 -11.27
CA ILE A 44 11.26 6.07 -11.22
C ILE A 44 12.13 6.77 -12.27
N LYS A 45 13.39 6.37 -12.43
CA LYS A 45 14.24 6.93 -13.50
C LYS A 45 13.65 6.68 -14.89
N ALA A 46 13.17 5.46 -15.13
CA ALA A 46 12.48 5.12 -16.38
C ALA A 46 11.21 5.98 -16.60
N PHE A 47 10.42 6.20 -15.55
CA PHE A 47 9.25 7.07 -15.59
C PHE A 47 9.59 8.53 -15.89
N ILE A 48 10.62 9.08 -15.25
CA ILE A 48 11.08 10.45 -15.51
C ILE A 48 11.56 10.59 -16.96
N CYS A 49 12.38 9.65 -17.43
CA CYS A 49 12.87 9.65 -18.80
C CYS A 49 11.72 9.59 -19.82
N LYS A 50 10.69 8.78 -19.54
CA LYS A 50 9.50 8.66 -20.39
C LYS A 50 8.69 9.96 -20.51
N ILE A 51 8.63 10.78 -19.46
CA ILE A 51 7.80 12.00 -19.44
C ILE A 51 8.57 13.23 -19.88
N TYR A 52 9.80 13.37 -19.39
CA TYR A 52 10.59 14.59 -19.54
C TYR A 52 11.78 14.44 -20.49
N GLY A 53 12.01 13.23 -21.01
CA GLY A 53 13.16 12.91 -21.85
C GLY A 53 14.43 12.63 -21.06
N GLU A 54 15.42 12.05 -21.75
CA GLU A 54 16.71 11.66 -21.17
C GLU A 54 17.53 12.86 -20.70
N GLN A 55 17.46 13.98 -21.44
CA GLN A 55 18.18 15.22 -21.12
C GLN A 55 17.79 15.79 -19.75
N ALA A 56 16.53 15.66 -19.35
CA ALA A 56 16.03 16.17 -18.07
C ALA A 56 16.18 15.16 -16.91
N LEU A 57 16.52 13.90 -17.19
CA LEU A 57 16.53 12.82 -16.21
C LEU A 57 17.43 13.14 -15.02
N TYR A 58 18.68 13.50 -15.28
CA TYR A 58 19.67 13.72 -14.22
C TYR A 58 19.26 14.87 -13.30
N THR A 59 18.83 15.99 -13.89
CA THR A 59 18.37 17.17 -13.16
C THR A 59 17.16 16.86 -12.28
N ILE A 60 16.13 16.23 -12.86
CA ILE A 60 14.90 15.90 -12.11
C ILE A 60 15.18 14.85 -11.03
N TRP A 61 16.01 13.85 -11.33
CA TRP A 61 16.34 12.79 -10.40
C TRP A 61 17.04 13.32 -9.15
N ASN A 62 18.09 14.13 -9.33
CA ASN A 62 18.90 14.61 -8.24
C ASN A 62 18.24 15.74 -7.47
N LYS A 63 17.53 16.65 -8.15
CA LYS A 63 16.90 17.80 -7.51
C LYS A 63 15.59 17.48 -6.81
N TYR A 64 14.83 16.47 -7.28
CA TYR A 64 13.50 16.19 -6.73
C TYR A 64 13.29 14.70 -6.43
N ALA A 65 13.49 13.82 -7.40
CA ALA A 65 12.92 12.47 -7.31
C ALA A 65 13.52 11.62 -6.19
N LYS A 66 14.83 11.75 -5.94
CA LYS A 66 15.53 11.00 -4.89
C LYS A 66 14.96 11.31 -3.50
N GLU A 67 14.74 12.59 -3.20
CA GLU A 67 14.20 13.03 -1.92
C GLU A 67 12.72 12.70 -1.78
N VAL A 68 11.93 12.90 -2.85
CA VAL A 68 10.51 12.51 -2.87
C VAL A 68 10.37 11.01 -2.60
N LEU A 69 11.21 10.18 -3.23
CA LEU A 69 11.22 8.74 -2.97
C LEU A 69 11.50 8.41 -1.50
N ALA A 70 12.56 8.99 -0.93
CA ALA A 70 12.92 8.76 0.46
C ALA A 70 11.78 9.18 1.41
N ARG A 71 11.23 10.39 1.21
CA ARG A 71 10.13 10.95 2.02
C ARG A 71 8.88 10.08 1.96
N VAL A 72 8.45 9.71 0.75
CA VAL A 72 7.23 8.90 0.57
C VAL A 72 7.43 7.51 1.18
N LYS A 73 8.57 6.85 0.94
CA LYS A 73 8.82 5.52 1.52
C LYS A 73 8.89 5.55 3.04
N ASP A 74 9.51 6.57 3.63
CA ASP A 74 9.55 6.69 5.08
C ASP A 74 8.15 6.94 5.67
N SER A 75 7.34 7.77 5.02
CA SER A 75 5.94 7.99 5.41
C SER A 75 5.12 6.69 5.38
N ILE A 76 5.22 5.92 4.28
CA ILE A 76 4.56 4.62 4.13
C ILE A 76 5.05 3.65 5.20
N ARG A 77 6.36 3.58 5.43
CA ARG A 77 6.96 2.72 6.46
C ARG A 77 6.41 3.04 7.84
N LYS A 78 6.41 4.33 8.23
CA LYS A 78 5.85 4.79 9.52
C LYS A 78 4.37 4.43 9.65
N GLN A 79 3.58 4.67 8.61
CA GLN A 79 2.17 4.32 8.61
C GLN A 79 1.95 2.81 8.77
N ARG A 80 2.69 1.97 8.04
CA ARG A 80 2.65 0.51 8.18
C ARG A 80 2.99 0.08 9.59
N MET A 81 4.08 0.60 10.17
CA MET A 81 4.46 0.28 11.55
C MET A 81 3.37 0.62 12.56
N ASN A 82 2.74 1.79 12.42
CA ASN A 82 1.64 2.19 13.29
C ASN A 82 0.43 1.24 13.20
N ILE A 83 0.12 0.76 11.99
CA ILE A 83 -0.97 -0.20 11.76
C ILE A 83 -0.62 -1.56 12.37
N LEU A 84 0.60 -2.06 12.12
CA LEU A 84 1.06 -3.34 12.64
C LEU A 84 1.10 -3.38 14.18
N ASN A 85 1.41 -2.25 14.81
CA ASN A 85 1.44 -2.09 16.26
C ASN A 85 0.07 -1.77 16.88
N SER A 86 -0.96 -1.53 16.06
CA SER A 86 -2.29 -1.21 16.57
C SER A 86 -2.95 -2.46 17.18
N LYS A 87 -3.20 -2.43 18.49
CA LYS A 87 -3.92 -3.50 19.21
C LYS A 87 -5.26 -3.84 18.56
N LYS A 88 -5.98 -2.83 18.08
CA LYS A 88 -7.30 -3.02 17.48
C LYS A 88 -7.22 -3.69 16.10
N VAL A 89 -6.21 -3.35 15.29
CA VAL A 89 -5.96 -4.05 14.01
C VAL A 89 -5.53 -5.50 14.27
N GLN A 90 -4.71 -5.74 15.30
CA GLN A 90 -4.34 -7.10 15.71
C GLN A 90 -5.57 -7.91 16.17
N SER A 91 -6.46 -7.31 16.97
CA SER A 91 -7.71 -7.96 17.36
C SER A 91 -8.60 -8.30 16.17
N LEU A 92 -8.72 -7.40 15.18
CA LEU A 92 -9.45 -7.68 13.93
C LEU A 92 -8.82 -8.81 13.13
N GLN A 93 -7.49 -8.85 13.02
CA GLN A 93 -6.77 -9.94 12.36
C GLN A 93 -7.02 -11.29 13.06
N ASN A 94 -7.08 -11.30 14.39
CA ASN A 94 -7.36 -12.51 15.16
C ASN A 94 -8.82 -12.97 15.00
N LYS A 95 -9.76 -12.03 14.84
CA LYS A 95 -11.18 -12.32 14.57
C LYS A 95 -11.40 -12.92 13.18
N TYR A 96 -10.60 -12.51 12.19
CA TYR A 96 -10.67 -12.99 10.81
C TYR A 96 -9.33 -13.58 10.35
N PRO A 97 -8.90 -14.74 10.88
CA PRO A 97 -7.56 -15.28 10.65
C PRO A 97 -7.30 -15.68 9.18
N ASN A 98 -8.36 -15.97 8.42
CA ASN A 98 -8.26 -16.36 7.01
C ASN A 98 -8.12 -15.16 6.06
N LEU A 99 -8.25 -13.93 6.57
CA LEU A 99 -8.13 -12.71 5.78
C LEU A 99 -6.81 -12.00 6.09
N ASN A 100 -6.25 -11.30 5.11
CA ASN A 100 -5.10 -10.42 5.33
C ASN A 100 -5.57 -9.01 5.74
N ILE A 101 -6.06 -8.89 6.97
CA ILE A 101 -6.62 -7.65 7.53
C ILE A 101 -5.56 -6.55 7.57
N LYS A 102 -4.32 -6.90 7.92
CA LYS A 102 -3.22 -5.94 8.03
C LYS A 102 -2.95 -5.25 6.69
N ASP A 103 -2.72 -6.00 5.63
CA ASP A 103 -2.42 -5.42 4.31
C ASP A 103 -3.64 -4.72 3.70
N ALA A 104 -4.84 -5.25 3.91
CA ALA A 104 -6.08 -4.61 3.49
C ALA A 104 -6.23 -3.22 4.14
N TYR A 105 -5.97 -3.12 5.45
CA TYR A 105 -6.06 -1.84 6.16
C TYR A 105 -4.95 -0.87 5.75
N ILE A 106 -3.72 -1.36 5.56
CA ILE A 106 -2.61 -0.56 5.02
C ILE A 106 -3.00 0.04 3.66
N TYR A 107 -3.54 -0.78 2.75
CA TYR A 107 -3.98 -0.32 1.45
C TYR A 107 -5.08 0.75 1.55
N ALA A 108 -6.04 0.54 2.45
CA ALA A 108 -7.13 1.49 2.72
C ALA A 108 -6.60 2.85 3.24
N CYS A 109 -5.58 2.83 4.09
CA CYS A 109 -4.90 4.03 4.56
C CYS A 109 -4.10 4.75 3.46
N LEU A 110 -3.38 4.00 2.60
CA LEU A 110 -2.62 4.59 1.49
C LEU A 110 -3.51 5.20 0.42
N THR A 111 -4.73 4.68 0.26
CA THR A 111 -5.74 5.25 -0.63
C THR A 111 -6.50 6.43 -0.01
N LYS A 112 -6.13 6.84 1.21
CA LYS A 112 -6.78 7.92 1.98
C LYS A 112 -8.28 7.66 2.21
N LYS A 113 -8.70 6.39 2.21
CA LYS A 113 -10.09 6.00 2.49
C LYS A 113 -10.34 5.84 3.98
N PHE A 114 -9.31 5.45 4.73
CA PHE A 114 -9.36 5.34 6.19
C PHE A 114 -8.13 5.99 6.82
N ALA A 115 -8.27 6.48 8.05
CA ALA A 115 -7.15 6.79 8.92
C ALA A 115 -7.02 5.75 10.05
N LEU A 116 -6.07 5.96 10.96
CA LEU A 116 -5.87 5.10 12.14
C LEU A 116 -6.82 5.48 13.30
N SER A 117 -7.99 6.03 12.99
CA SER A 117 -8.97 6.44 13.99
C SER A 117 -9.82 5.25 14.47
N ASN A 118 -10.41 5.38 15.65
CA ASN A 118 -11.29 4.35 16.18
C ASN A 118 -12.57 4.17 15.36
N ASN A 119 -13.06 5.24 14.73
CA ASN A 119 -14.25 5.23 13.89
C ASN A 119 -13.97 4.51 12.56
N ASP A 120 -12.85 4.83 11.92
CA ASP A 120 -12.41 4.18 10.69
C ASP A 120 -12.28 2.66 10.86
N LEU A 121 -11.72 2.22 11.99
CA LEU A 121 -11.58 0.79 12.29
C LEU A 121 -12.94 0.10 12.49
N LYS A 122 -13.93 0.79 13.07
CA LYS A 122 -15.30 0.26 13.21
C LYS A 122 -15.98 0.17 11.85
N GLU A 123 -15.83 1.19 11.02
CA GLU A 123 -16.39 1.21 9.67
C GLU A 123 -15.76 0.12 8.79
N PHE A 124 -14.43 -0.05 8.84
CA PHE A 124 -13.73 -1.13 8.17
C PHE A 124 -14.23 -2.52 8.63
N GLU A 125 -14.41 -2.72 9.93
CA GLU A 125 -15.01 -3.97 10.45
C GLU A 125 -16.46 -4.17 9.94
N GLY A 126 -17.25 -3.10 9.85
CA GLY A 126 -18.58 -3.12 9.25
C GLY A 126 -18.55 -3.60 7.80
N ILE A 127 -17.63 -3.07 6.99
CA ILE A 127 -17.42 -3.50 5.60
C ILE A 127 -17.06 -4.99 5.53
N LEU A 128 -16.16 -5.46 6.38
CA LEU A 128 -15.81 -6.90 6.44
C LEU A 128 -17.02 -7.76 6.77
N ASN A 129 -17.83 -7.37 7.76
CA ASN A 129 -19.04 -8.09 8.13
C ASN A 129 -20.05 -8.18 6.98
N ILE A 130 -20.22 -7.09 6.22
CA ILE A 130 -21.11 -7.06 5.05
C ILE A 130 -20.54 -7.96 3.94
N ALA A 131 -19.25 -7.84 3.64
CA ALA A 131 -18.59 -8.63 2.61
C ALA A 131 -18.65 -10.13 2.90
N LEU A 132 -18.52 -10.52 4.18
CA LEU A 132 -18.57 -11.91 4.61
C LEU A 132 -20.00 -12.47 4.77
N LYS A 133 -21.01 -11.61 5.01
CA LYS A 133 -22.41 -12.05 5.15
C LYS A 133 -22.95 -12.77 3.91
N ASN A 134 -22.44 -12.43 2.72
CA ASN A 134 -22.87 -13.04 1.47
C ASN A 134 -21.99 -14.22 1.02
N VAL A 135 -20.94 -14.56 1.78
CA VAL A 135 -20.12 -15.76 1.55
C VAL A 135 -20.83 -16.94 2.21
N THR A 136 -21.85 -17.45 1.51
CA THR A 136 -22.47 -18.75 1.83
C THR A 136 -21.46 -19.89 1.61
N PRO A 137 -21.57 -21.01 2.36
CA PRO A 137 -20.53 -22.03 2.48
C PRO A 137 -20.44 -22.92 1.23
N LEU A 138 -19.81 -22.44 0.15
CA LEU A 138 -19.42 -23.30 -0.98
C LEU A 138 -17.95 -23.78 -0.92
N ASP A 139 -17.15 -23.28 0.03
CA ASP A 139 -15.73 -23.64 0.13
C ASP A 139 -15.37 -24.66 1.23
N ARG A 140 -16.35 -25.20 1.98
CA ARG A 140 -16.06 -26.32 2.91
C ARG A 140 -15.87 -27.66 2.19
N ASN A 141 -16.42 -27.84 0.99
CA ASN A 141 -16.32 -29.09 0.24
C ASN A 141 -14.94 -29.28 -0.44
N SER A 142 -14.18 -28.21 -0.68
CA SER A 142 -12.86 -28.26 -1.32
C SER A 142 -11.79 -29.00 -0.49
N GLN A 143 -12.00 -29.15 0.83
CA GLN A 143 -11.12 -29.95 1.70
C GLN A 143 -11.61 -31.38 1.93
N GLU A 144 -12.89 -31.69 1.73
CA GLU A 144 -13.41 -33.06 1.82
C GLU A 144 -13.13 -33.89 0.56
N TYR A 145 -13.13 -33.26 -0.62
CA TYR A 145 -12.79 -33.95 -1.89
C TYR A 145 -11.33 -34.43 -1.96
N LYS A 146 -10.41 -33.87 -1.16
CA LYS A 146 -9.01 -34.34 -1.09
C LYS A 146 -8.79 -35.50 -0.13
N LYS A 147 -9.68 -35.73 0.85
CA LYS A 147 -9.58 -36.86 1.79
C LYS A 147 -10.20 -38.16 1.26
N GLN A 148 -11.06 -38.10 0.26
CA GLN A 148 -11.68 -39.31 -0.32
C GLN A 148 -10.85 -39.97 -1.42
N LYS A 149 -9.93 -39.25 -2.07
CA LYS A 149 -9.05 -39.81 -3.12
C LYS A 149 -7.78 -40.49 -2.61
N SER A 150 -7.53 -40.49 -1.29
CA SER A 150 -6.32 -41.09 -0.68
C SER A 150 -6.56 -42.42 0.02
N LYS A 151 -7.73 -43.06 -0.14
CA LYS A 151 -7.91 -44.46 0.27
C LYS A 151 -7.61 -45.37 -0.93
N PRO A 152 -6.57 -46.21 -0.88
CA PRO A 152 -6.35 -47.22 -1.91
C PRO A 152 -7.46 -48.27 -1.80
N LYS A 153 -8.11 -48.58 -2.93
CA LYS A 153 -8.97 -49.76 -3.03
C LYS A 153 -8.08 -50.99 -2.88
N ARG A 154 -8.42 -51.85 -1.91
CA ARG A 154 -7.86 -53.21 -1.77
C ARG A 154 -8.25 -54.06 -2.97
#